data_AF-A0A5N5KXD1-F1
#
_entry.id   AF-A0A5N5KXD1-F1
#
_cell.length_a   1.000
_cell.length_b   1.000
_cell.length_c   1.000
_cell.angle_alpha   90.00
_cell.angle_beta   90.00
_cell.angle_gamma   90.00
#
_symmetry.space_group_name_H-M   'P 1'
#
loop_
_entity.id
_entity.type
_entity.pdbx_description
1 polymer ?
#
loop_
_entity_poly.entity_id
_entity_poly.type
_entity_poly.pdbx_seq_one_letter_code
_entity_poly.pdbx_strand_id
1 'polypeptide(L)'
;MVALKPSVLNLILATLATANPLPSAESTNTTSVKAPAAQQLVCTINRNTALTFTEREVRANLLRFPDATGASGFPHYFSNYEHFFWDYNKPDCDAASLLEMPVFTDGHLYDWDRTPRPGPGPVRLVYFADGDERTFCGLVAHRAEAGYFEKCAQA
;
A
#
# COMPACT_ATOMS: atom_id res chain seq x y z
N MET A 1 -62.24 -52.22 6.01
CA MET A 1 -61.94 -50.98 6.77
C MET A 1 -61.22 -50.04 5.82
N VAL A 2 -61.89 -48.95 5.40
CA VAL A 2 -61.40 -48.00 4.39
C VAL A 2 -60.75 -46.83 5.12
N ALA A 3 -59.46 -46.58 4.88
CA ALA A 3 -58.72 -45.47 5.47
C ALA A 3 -58.69 -44.28 4.49
N LEU A 4 -59.45 -43.22 4.80
CA LEU A 4 -59.36 -41.92 4.13
C LEU A 4 -58.04 -41.24 4.51
N LYS A 5 -57.26 -40.83 3.51
CA LYS A 5 -56.12 -39.93 3.68
C LYS A 5 -56.61 -38.48 3.59
N PRO A 6 -56.26 -37.58 4.54
CA PRO A 6 -56.55 -36.17 4.40
C PRO A 6 -55.53 -35.47 3.49
N SER A 7 -56.08 -34.73 2.53
CA SER A 7 -55.37 -33.83 1.61
C SER A 7 -54.80 -32.63 2.35
N VAL A 8 -53.53 -32.32 2.12
CA VAL A 8 -52.85 -31.12 2.64
C VAL A 8 -53.07 -29.96 1.69
N LEU A 9 -53.68 -28.89 2.22
CA LEU A 9 -54.00 -27.63 1.55
C LEU A 9 -52.76 -26.73 1.55
N ASN A 10 -52.24 -26.39 0.37
CA ASN A 10 -51.13 -25.42 0.23
C ASN A 10 -51.69 -23.98 0.30
N LEU A 11 -51.30 -23.24 1.33
CA LEU A 11 -51.61 -21.82 1.50
C LEU A 11 -50.50 -20.99 0.85
N ILE A 12 -50.81 -20.28 -0.23
CA ILE A 12 -49.89 -19.36 -0.92
C ILE A 12 -49.97 -18.01 -0.21
N LEU A 13 -48.88 -17.59 0.45
CA LEU A 13 -48.73 -16.25 1.00
C LEU A 13 -48.32 -15.27 -0.12
N ALA A 14 -49.21 -14.33 -0.47
CA ALA A 14 -48.87 -13.21 -1.32
C ALA A 14 -48.22 -12.09 -0.46
N THR A 15 -46.96 -11.76 -0.74
CA THR A 15 -46.26 -10.64 -0.11
C THR A 15 -46.63 -9.34 -0.82
N LEU A 16 -47.21 -8.40 -0.06
CA LEU A 16 -47.41 -7.01 -0.48
C LEU A 16 -46.05 -6.29 -0.42
N ALA A 17 -45.48 -5.98 -1.58
CA ALA A 17 -44.32 -5.11 -1.68
C ALA A 17 -44.76 -3.65 -1.43
N THR A 18 -44.43 -3.09 -0.27
CA THR A 18 -44.53 -1.65 -0.02
C THR A 18 -43.40 -0.96 -0.78
N ALA A 19 -43.74 -0.26 -1.86
CA ALA A 19 -42.81 0.62 -2.56
C ALA A 19 -42.45 1.79 -1.63
N ASN A 20 -41.24 1.77 -1.08
CA ASN A 20 -40.66 2.96 -0.46
C ASN A 20 -40.35 3.98 -1.56
N PRO A 21 -40.69 5.27 -1.39
CA PRO A 21 -40.24 6.31 -2.31
C PRO A 21 -38.70 6.38 -2.26
N LEU A 22 -38.10 6.30 -3.45
CA LEU A 22 -36.66 6.53 -3.63
C LEU A 22 -36.29 7.91 -3.07
N PRO A 23 -35.24 8.03 -2.24
CA PRO A 23 -34.69 9.34 -1.92
C PRO A 23 -34.24 10.02 -3.21
N SER A 24 -34.77 11.23 -3.39
CA SER A 24 -34.49 12.15 -4.49
C SER A 24 -32.99 12.27 -4.69
N ALA A 25 -32.53 12.06 -5.93
CA ALA A 25 -31.13 12.25 -6.30
C ALA A 25 -30.69 13.66 -5.91
N GLU A 26 -29.87 13.73 -4.87
CA GLU A 26 -29.23 14.95 -4.44
C GLU A 26 -28.20 15.32 -5.51
N SER A 27 -28.47 16.41 -6.21
CA SER A 27 -27.60 17.01 -7.21
C SER A 27 -26.29 17.39 -6.52
N THR A 28 -25.32 16.47 -6.52
CA THR A 28 -23.95 16.76 -6.12
C THR A 28 -23.37 17.73 -7.12
N ASN A 29 -23.32 19.00 -6.70
CA ASN A 29 -22.51 20.03 -7.30
C ASN A 29 -21.07 19.50 -7.28
N THR A 30 -20.69 18.79 -8.35
CA THR A 30 -19.39 18.18 -8.51
C THR A 30 -18.47 19.32 -8.92
N THR A 31 -18.08 20.11 -7.94
CA THR A 31 -16.87 20.91 -8.03
C THR A 31 -15.75 19.89 -8.24
N SER A 32 -15.39 19.68 -9.50
CA SER A 32 -14.24 18.88 -9.90
C SER A 32 -13.00 19.60 -9.38
N VAL A 33 -12.73 19.45 -8.09
CA VAL A 33 -11.44 19.80 -7.50
C VAL A 33 -10.45 18.85 -8.17
N LYS A 34 -9.70 19.40 -9.14
CA LYS A 34 -8.58 18.71 -9.77
C LYS A 34 -7.71 18.18 -8.63
N ALA A 35 -7.72 16.85 -8.43
CA ALA A 35 -6.89 16.24 -7.41
C ALA A 35 -5.46 16.75 -7.61
N PRO A 36 -4.77 17.19 -6.55
CA PRO A 36 -3.40 17.66 -6.69
C PRO A 36 -2.59 16.61 -7.43
N ALA A 37 -1.77 17.06 -8.38
CA ALA A 37 -0.84 16.19 -9.08
C ALA A 37 -0.03 15.43 -8.03
N ALA A 38 0.04 14.10 -8.15
CA ALA A 38 0.75 13.31 -7.18
C ALA A 38 2.24 13.67 -7.20
N GLN A 39 2.83 13.88 -6.02
CA GLN A 39 4.25 14.18 -5.87
C GLN A 39 5.09 13.07 -6.51
N GLN A 40 6.05 13.45 -7.34
CA GLN A 40 7.00 12.51 -7.93
C GLN A 40 8.25 12.38 -7.06
N LEU A 41 8.78 11.16 -6.99
CA LEU A 41 10.01 10.80 -6.29
C LEU A 41 11.00 10.24 -7.32
N VAL A 42 12.20 10.79 -7.38
CA VAL A 42 13.22 10.46 -8.37
C VAL A 42 14.44 9.84 -7.68
N CYS A 43 14.71 8.59 -8.02
CA CYS A 43 15.82 7.81 -7.50
C CYS A 43 16.92 7.66 -8.55
N THR A 44 18.10 8.22 -8.29
CA THR A 44 19.27 8.06 -9.17
C THR A 44 20.02 6.79 -8.79
N ILE A 45 19.93 5.73 -9.61
CA ILE A 45 20.56 4.43 -9.31
C ILE A 45 22.00 4.33 -9.86
N ASN A 46 22.32 5.14 -10.86
CA ASN A 46 23.67 5.36 -11.38
C ASN A 46 23.72 6.72 -12.10
N ARG A 47 24.90 7.15 -12.57
CA ARG A 47 25.09 8.49 -13.18
C ARG A 47 24.11 8.83 -14.32
N ASN A 48 23.59 7.83 -15.02
CA ASN A 48 22.79 8.00 -16.22
C ASN A 48 21.40 7.36 -16.11
N THR A 49 20.98 6.90 -14.94
CA THR A 49 19.71 6.20 -14.77
C THR A 49 18.97 6.73 -13.55
N ALA A 50 17.79 7.30 -13.82
CA ALA A 50 16.84 7.73 -12.82
C ALA A 50 15.57 6.88 -12.94
N LEU A 51 15.06 6.43 -11.80
CA LEU A 51 13.76 5.78 -11.67
C LEU A 51 12.79 6.78 -11.05
N THR A 52 11.61 6.91 -11.63
CA THR A 52 10.59 7.84 -11.16
C THR A 52 9.41 7.06 -10.57
N PHE A 53 8.98 7.48 -9.40
CA PHE A 53 7.87 6.89 -8.66
C PHE A 53 6.82 7.95 -8.38
N THR A 54 5.56 7.54 -8.35
CA THR A 54 4.49 8.36 -7.81
C THR A 54 4.39 8.11 -6.31
N GLU A 55 4.50 9.15 -5.46
CA GLU A 55 4.38 8.99 -4.01
C GLU A 55 3.06 8.33 -3.61
N ARG A 56 1.99 8.59 -4.35
CA ARG A 56 0.67 7.96 -4.17
C ARG A 56 0.73 6.43 -4.27
N GLU A 57 1.40 5.90 -5.29
CA GLU A 57 1.48 4.45 -5.53
C GLU A 57 2.36 3.77 -4.48
N VAL A 58 3.48 4.42 -4.13
CA VAL A 58 4.37 3.95 -3.06
C VAL A 58 3.64 3.89 -1.72
N ARG A 59 2.87 4.92 -1.37
CA ARG A 59 2.07 4.93 -0.14
C ARG A 59 0.91 3.93 -0.18
N ALA A 60 0.30 3.69 -1.34
CA ALA A 60 -0.70 2.64 -1.47
C ALA A 60 -0.11 1.24 -1.21
N ASN A 61 1.14 1.01 -1.63
CA ASN A 61 1.86 -0.22 -1.34
C ASN A 61 2.27 -0.33 0.13
N LEU A 62 2.69 0.77 0.76
CA LEU A 62 3.05 0.81 2.19
C LEU A 62 1.96 0.20 3.09
N LEU A 63 0.69 0.50 2.81
CA LEU A 63 -0.46 0.00 3.58
C LEU A 63 -0.64 -1.52 3.49
N ARG A 64 0.07 -2.19 2.58
CA ARG A 64 -0.04 -3.63 2.31
C ARG A 64 1.20 -4.40 2.74
N PHE A 65 2.24 -3.72 3.20
CA PHE A 65 3.48 -4.35 3.64
C PHE A 65 3.40 -4.78 5.11
N PRO A 66 3.96 -5.95 5.46
CA PRO A 66 4.02 -6.41 6.84
C PRO A 66 5.01 -5.56 7.65
N ASP A 67 4.97 -5.72 8.96
CA ASP A 67 5.98 -5.23 9.91
C ASP A 67 7.02 -6.31 10.27
N ALA A 68 6.72 -7.58 10.00
CA ALA A 68 7.61 -8.71 10.24
C ALA A 68 8.31 -9.19 8.96
N THR A 69 9.56 -9.64 9.10
CA THR A 69 10.35 -10.24 8.00
C THR A 69 9.71 -11.53 7.50
N GLY A 70 9.41 -11.57 6.20
CA GLY A 70 8.93 -12.74 5.47
C GLY A 70 10.04 -13.67 4.99
N ALA A 71 9.65 -14.74 4.29
CA ALA A 71 10.57 -15.79 3.83
C ALA A 71 11.69 -15.29 2.89
N SER A 72 11.46 -14.20 2.16
CA SER A 72 12.46 -13.58 1.28
C SER A 72 13.54 -12.79 2.02
N GLY A 73 13.38 -12.57 3.34
CA GLY A 73 14.21 -11.69 4.15
C GLY A 73 13.76 -10.22 4.17
N PHE A 74 12.60 -9.90 3.61
CA PHE A 74 11.99 -8.56 3.67
C PHE A 74 10.61 -8.55 4.33
N PRO A 75 10.17 -7.41 4.87
CA PRO A 75 10.98 -6.23 5.19
C PRO A 75 12.05 -6.58 6.23
N HIS A 76 13.05 -5.73 6.37
CA HIS A 76 14.01 -5.84 7.46
C HIS A 76 14.42 -4.47 7.96
N TYR A 77 15.08 -4.44 9.12
CA TYR A 77 15.53 -3.20 9.71
C TYR A 77 16.44 -2.40 8.78
N PHE A 78 16.11 -1.12 8.64
CA PHE A 78 16.93 -0.12 8.01
C PHE A 78 17.74 0.60 9.08
N SER A 79 19.01 0.24 9.22
CA SER A 79 19.89 0.80 10.27
C SER A 79 20.28 2.27 10.05
N ASN A 80 19.98 2.84 8.89
CA ASN A 80 20.30 4.22 8.53
C ASN A 80 21.79 4.57 8.74
N TYR A 81 22.70 3.72 8.26
CA TYR A 81 24.14 3.94 8.39
C TYR A 81 24.63 5.20 7.65
N GLU A 82 23.88 5.64 6.65
CA GLU A 82 24.12 6.88 5.92
C GLU A 82 23.66 8.15 6.67
N HIS A 83 23.04 7.99 7.84
CA HIS A 83 22.55 9.10 8.68
C HIS A 83 21.61 10.04 7.94
N PHE A 84 20.64 9.47 7.21
CA PHE A 84 19.63 10.26 6.53
C PHE A 84 18.70 10.95 7.52
N PHE A 85 18.48 12.25 7.27
CA PHE A 85 17.40 13.04 7.86
C PHE A 85 16.22 13.07 6.88
N TRP A 86 15.05 12.56 7.28
CA TRP A 86 13.92 12.39 6.37
C TRP A 86 13.02 13.63 6.31
N ASP A 87 12.57 14.12 7.46
CA ASP A 87 11.85 15.38 7.65
C ASP A 87 11.69 15.62 9.16
N TYR A 88 11.95 16.82 9.65
CA TYR A 88 11.75 17.18 11.06
C TYR A 88 10.28 17.04 11.51
N ASN A 89 9.33 17.07 10.58
CA ASN A 89 7.90 16.90 10.88
C ASN A 89 7.47 15.43 10.97
N LYS A 90 8.40 14.48 10.84
CA LYS A 90 8.13 13.04 10.95
C LYS A 90 9.05 12.41 12.00
N PRO A 91 8.76 12.62 13.31
CA PRO A 91 9.63 12.11 14.38
C PRO A 91 9.81 10.59 14.32
N ASP A 92 8.81 9.84 13.83
CA ASP A 92 8.91 8.39 13.64
C ASP A 92 9.99 8.00 12.63
N CYS A 93 10.32 8.89 11.70
CA CYS A 93 11.36 8.67 10.70
C CYS A 93 12.77 8.87 11.24
N ASP A 94 12.92 9.33 12.48
CA ASP A 94 14.18 9.34 13.23
C ASP A 94 14.23 8.18 14.25
N ALA A 95 13.24 7.28 14.26
CA ALA A 95 13.20 6.15 15.18
C ALA A 95 14.24 5.08 14.85
N ALA A 96 14.64 4.30 15.88
CA ALA A 96 15.59 3.19 15.74
C ALA A 96 15.03 1.97 14.99
N SER A 97 13.73 1.98 14.66
CA SER A 97 12.97 0.83 14.16
C SER A 97 12.42 1.06 12.75
N LEU A 98 13.19 1.71 11.89
CA LEU A 98 12.84 1.82 10.47
C LEU A 98 12.97 0.46 9.79
N LEU A 99 12.09 0.20 8.84
CA LEU A 99 12.10 -0.94 7.96
C LEU A 99 12.40 -0.50 6.53
N GLU A 100 13.06 -1.35 5.77
CA GLU A 100 13.20 -1.23 4.33
C GLU A 100 12.48 -2.35 3.57
N MET A 101 11.82 -1.99 2.48
CA MET A 101 11.08 -2.90 1.60
C MET A 101 11.29 -2.56 0.12
N PRO A 102 11.50 -3.52 -0.78
CA PRO A 102 11.59 -3.27 -2.21
C PRO A 102 10.32 -2.63 -2.79
N VAL A 103 10.52 -1.69 -3.73
CA VAL A 103 9.44 -1.05 -4.49
C VAL A 103 9.81 -0.91 -5.96
N PHE A 104 8.79 -0.88 -6.81
CA PHE A 104 8.94 -0.90 -8.27
C PHE A 104 8.15 0.24 -8.91
N THR A 105 8.66 0.75 -10.03
CA THR A 105 8.09 1.90 -10.74
C THR A 105 6.74 1.60 -11.42
N ASP A 106 6.42 0.33 -11.65
CA ASP A 106 5.13 -0.13 -12.14
C ASP A 106 4.11 -0.40 -11.01
N GLY A 107 4.50 -0.16 -9.75
CA GLY A 107 3.64 -0.24 -8.59
C GLY A 107 3.33 -1.66 -8.10
N HIS A 108 3.90 -2.73 -8.68
CA HIS A 108 3.65 -4.08 -8.16
C HIS A 108 4.24 -4.26 -6.75
N LEU A 109 3.62 -5.14 -5.95
CA LEU A 109 4.15 -5.50 -4.64
C LEU A 109 5.29 -6.50 -4.78
N TYR A 110 6.35 -6.28 -3.99
CA TYR A 110 7.36 -7.30 -3.79
C TYR A 110 6.77 -8.52 -3.08
N ASP A 111 7.13 -9.73 -3.53
CA ASP A 111 6.65 -10.98 -2.96
C ASP A 111 7.54 -11.40 -1.79
N TRP A 112 7.25 -10.85 -0.60
CA TRP A 112 8.12 -10.96 0.57
C TRP A 112 8.09 -12.33 1.24
N ASP A 113 7.06 -13.13 0.99
CA ASP A 113 6.88 -14.48 1.57
C ASP A 113 7.34 -15.61 0.65
N ARG A 114 8.02 -15.27 -0.45
CA ARG A 114 8.47 -16.24 -1.44
C ARG A 114 9.94 -16.66 -1.29
N THR A 115 10.15 -17.95 -1.49
CA THR A 115 11.44 -18.61 -1.70
C THR A 115 11.44 -19.36 -3.05
N PRO A 116 12.49 -19.24 -3.90
CA PRO A 116 13.68 -18.42 -3.71
C PRO A 116 13.37 -16.91 -3.73
N ARG A 117 14.20 -16.13 -3.03
CA ARG A 117 14.07 -14.67 -2.91
C ARG A 117 13.98 -14.03 -4.30
N PRO A 118 12.88 -13.31 -4.62
CA PRO A 118 12.77 -12.56 -5.86
C PRO A 118 13.83 -11.46 -5.96
N GLY A 119 14.12 -10.99 -7.17
CA GLY A 119 15.02 -9.86 -7.36
C GLY A 119 14.42 -8.58 -6.75
N PRO A 120 15.04 -7.96 -5.72
CA PRO A 120 14.44 -6.83 -5.01
C PRO A 120 14.59 -5.50 -5.77
N GLY A 121 15.26 -5.49 -6.92
CA GLY A 121 15.62 -4.25 -7.60
C GLY A 121 16.49 -3.31 -6.74
N PRO A 122 16.74 -2.08 -7.23
CA PRO A 122 17.68 -1.16 -6.60
C PRO A 122 17.06 -0.22 -5.55
N VAL A 123 15.73 -0.05 -5.52
CA VAL A 123 15.06 0.95 -4.67
C VAL A 123 14.40 0.29 -3.47
N ARG A 124 14.48 0.94 -2.31
CA ARG A 124 13.79 0.59 -1.08
C ARG A 124 12.89 1.73 -0.64
N LEU A 125 11.68 1.38 -0.22
CA LEU A 125 10.84 2.20 0.63
C LEU A 125 11.35 2.07 2.06
N VAL A 126 11.58 3.21 2.71
CA VAL A 126 11.88 3.30 4.14
C VAL A 126 10.65 3.80 4.88
N TYR A 127 10.26 3.06 5.90
CA TYR A 127 9.07 3.36 6.69
C TYR A 127 9.23 2.95 8.15
N PHE A 128 8.50 3.62 9.03
CA PHE A 128 8.28 3.16 10.39
C PHE A 128 7.01 2.30 10.44
N ALA A 129 7.01 1.28 11.29
CA ALA A 129 5.87 0.39 11.50
C ALA A 129 5.70 0.07 12.98
N ASP A 130 4.49 0.27 13.51
CA ASP A 130 4.06 -0.16 14.85
C ASP A 130 2.60 -0.62 14.79
N GLY A 131 2.36 -1.93 14.91
CA GLY A 131 1.03 -2.51 14.77
C GLY A 131 0.41 -2.24 13.40
N ASP A 132 -0.68 -1.45 13.36
CA ASP A 132 -1.36 -1.04 12.13
C ASP A 132 -0.84 0.31 11.58
N GLU A 133 0.00 1.01 12.33
CA GLU A 133 0.52 2.31 11.93
C GLU A 133 1.73 2.16 11.00
N ARG A 134 1.73 2.94 9.92
CA ARG A 134 2.78 2.93 8.90
C ARG A 134 3.11 4.37 8.51
N THR A 135 4.32 4.82 8.80
CA THR A 135 4.78 6.17 8.45
C THR A 135 5.76 6.10 7.29
N PHE A 136 5.41 6.73 6.16
CA PHE A 136 6.30 6.88 5.01
C PHE A 136 7.42 7.88 5.31
N CYS A 137 8.66 7.40 5.30
CA CYS A 137 9.84 8.25 5.53
C CYS A 137 10.46 8.73 4.22
N GLY A 138 10.64 7.83 3.26
CA GLY A 138 11.12 8.18 1.94
C GLY A 138 11.49 6.97 1.10
N LEU A 139 12.12 7.23 -0.04
CA LEU A 139 12.75 6.20 -0.85
C LEU A 139 14.26 6.36 -0.80
N VAL A 140 14.97 5.24 -0.81
CA VAL A 140 16.41 5.18 -1.06
C VAL A 140 16.72 4.23 -2.20
N ALA A 141 17.84 4.45 -2.86
CA ALA A 141 18.34 3.54 -3.88
C ALA A 141 19.79 3.15 -3.61
N HIS A 142 20.13 1.90 -3.91
CA HIS A 142 21.52 1.49 -3.96
C HIS A 142 22.24 2.22 -5.09
N ARG A 143 23.46 2.72 -4.82
CA ARG A 143 24.40 3.06 -5.88
C ARG A 143 24.95 1.78 -6.53
N ALA A 144 25.64 1.94 -7.67
CA ALA A 144 26.22 0.85 -8.45
C ALA A 144 27.05 -0.18 -7.66
N GLU A 145 27.48 0.15 -6.44
CA GLU A 145 28.09 -0.77 -5.48
C GLU A 145 27.07 -1.16 -4.40
N ALA A 146 26.88 -2.47 -4.22
CA ALA A 146 26.01 -2.99 -3.18
C ALA A 146 26.51 -2.53 -1.79
N GLY A 147 25.61 -1.96 -0.99
CA GLY A 147 25.87 -1.65 0.42
C GLY A 147 25.72 -0.18 0.82
N TYR A 148 25.66 0.76 -0.13
CA TYR A 148 25.39 2.18 0.17
C TYR A 148 24.10 2.65 -0.47
N PHE A 149 23.33 3.42 0.28
CA PHE A 149 22.10 4.06 -0.16
C PHE A 149 22.28 5.54 -0.48
N GLU A 150 21.39 6.05 -1.32
CA GLU A 150 21.11 7.48 -1.43
C GLU A 150 19.62 7.75 -1.35
N LYS A 151 19.25 8.86 -0.70
CA LYS A 151 17.86 9.35 -0.71
C LYS A 151 17.44 9.74 -2.11
N CYS A 152 16.23 9.33 -2.48
CA CYS A 152 15.55 9.84 -3.67
C CYS A 152 15.04 11.26 -3.42
N ALA A 153 15.02 12.08 -4.47
CA ALA A 153 14.58 13.46 -4.40
C ALA A 153 13.08 13.59 -4.71
N GLN A 154 12.41 14.55 -4.09
CA GLN A 154 11.11 15.03 -4.55
C GLN A 154 11.32 15.93 -5.77
N ALA A 155 10.58 15.67 -6.87
CA ALA A 155 10.67 16.41 -8.12
C ALA A 155 9.55 17.45 -8.29
#